data_AF-A0AA40DAG7-F1
#
_entry.id   AF-A0AA40DAG7-F1
#
_cell.length_a   1.000
_cell.length_b   1.000
_cell.length_c   1.000
_cell.angle_alpha   90.00
_cell.angle_beta   90.00
_cell.angle_gamma   90.00
#
_symmetry.space_group_name_H-M   'P 1'
#
loop_
_entity.id
_entity.type
_entity.pdbx_description
1 polymer ?
#
loop_
_entity_poly.entity_id
_entity_poly.type
_entity_poly.pdbx_seq_one_letter_code
_entity_poly.pdbx_strand_id
1 'polypeptide(L)'
;MHRQLLPSLSPRIKLTSAFIPLSVGLHSTPSTPCIINRHRCAPLATTSTPQHTSFSLNHNTAPFATMAATDVTLRTFFQSPNYAVVGASANQEKYGYKVFKWYLDHNLPVTPINPSGKPIPVDGEDHAVVTSLKEVQKPEQTSVSFITPPAVTLASLKEAKELGFPSVFLQPGTFNNEVLAFAKDNFRAVVAGDGGWGGEGWCVLVDGERGLKAVGKL
;
A
#
# COMPACT_ATOMS: atom_id res chain seq x y z
N MET A 1 -41.75 21.90 -42.31
CA MET A 1 -40.47 22.61 -42.30
C MET A 1 -39.37 21.63 -41.92
N HIS A 2 -38.50 21.35 -42.90
CA HIS A 2 -37.37 20.44 -42.82
C HIS A 2 -36.28 20.93 -41.87
N ARG A 3 -35.65 20.03 -41.11
CA ARG A 3 -34.23 19.70 -41.29
C ARG A 3 -33.88 18.40 -40.56
N GLN A 4 -33.62 17.38 -41.35
CA GLN A 4 -32.94 16.14 -40.99
C GLN A 4 -31.55 16.16 -41.64
N LEU A 5 -30.64 15.39 -41.03
CA LEU A 5 -29.39 14.81 -41.55
C LEU A 5 -28.19 15.75 -41.74
N LEU A 6 -27.05 15.34 -41.15
CA LEU A 6 -25.82 14.97 -41.85
C LEU A 6 -24.94 14.04 -40.97
N PRO A 7 -24.02 13.22 -41.54
CA PRO A 7 -23.56 11.95 -40.96
C PRO A 7 -22.08 11.89 -40.53
N SER A 8 -21.77 10.72 -39.96
CA SER A 8 -20.49 10.04 -39.64
C SER A 8 -19.20 10.46 -40.36
N LEU A 9 -18.06 10.31 -39.68
CA LEU A 9 -16.80 9.82 -40.27
C LEU A 9 -15.80 9.37 -39.18
N SER A 10 -15.51 8.08 -39.14
CA SER A 10 -14.27 7.50 -38.59
C SER A 10 -13.19 7.42 -39.67
N PRO A 11 -11.91 7.33 -39.31
CA PRO A 11 -11.06 6.39 -40.06
C PRO A 11 -10.08 5.56 -39.21
N ARG A 12 -10.19 4.24 -39.41
CA ARG A 12 -9.14 3.24 -39.71
C ARG A 12 -7.72 3.44 -39.15
N ILE A 13 -7.39 2.56 -38.20
CA ILE A 13 -6.29 1.58 -38.20
C ILE A 13 -5.22 1.74 -39.30
N LYS A 14 -3.97 1.93 -38.87
CA LYS A 14 -2.79 1.40 -39.58
C LYS A 14 -1.95 0.57 -38.61
N LEU A 15 -1.90 -0.72 -38.93
CA LEU A 15 -1.02 -1.75 -38.42
C LEU A 15 0.35 -1.56 -39.11
N THR A 16 1.43 -1.46 -38.35
CA THR A 16 2.78 -1.73 -38.88
C THR A 16 3.56 -2.55 -37.86
N SER A 17 3.81 -3.80 -38.23
CA SER A 17 4.72 -4.71 -37.55
C SER A 17 6.16 -4.32 -37.82
N ALA A 18 7.04 -4.45 -36.82
CA ALA A 18 8.47 -4.58 -37.04
C ALA A 18 9.03 -5.64 -36.09
N PHE A 19 9.24 -6.83 -36.65
CA PHE A 19 10.13 -7.87 -36.15
C PHE A 19 11.57 -7.48 -36.54
N ILE A 20 12.52 -7.46 -35.59
CA ILE A 20 13.95 -7.73 -35.84
C ILE A 20 14.53 -8.49 -34.63
N PRO A 21 15.29 -9.59 -34.86
CA PRO A 21 15.79 -10.51 -33.83
C PRO A 21 17.25 -10.25 -33.42
N LEU A 22 17.72 -11.10 -32.48
CA LEU A 22 19.11 -11.44 -32.14
C LEU A 22 19.94 -10.36 -31.41
N SER A 23 20.38 -10.68 -30.18
CA SER A 23 21.76 -11.15 -30.03
C SER A 23 21.97 -11.96 -28.76
N VAL A 24 22.72 -13.03 -28.93
CA VAL A 24 23.13 -14.02 -27.95
C VAL A 24 24.45 -13.55 -27.35
N GLY A 25 24.59 -13.62 -26.02
CA GLY A 25 25.83 -13.26 -25.34
C GLY A 25 26.03 -14.10 -24.09
N LEU A 26 26.45 -15.36 -24.28
CA LEU A 26 27.18 -16.12 -23.27
C LEU A 26 28.45 -15.33 -22.93
N HIS A 27 28.80 -15.20 -21.64
CA HIS A 27 30.19 -15.23 -21.18
C HIS A 27 30.24 -15.62 -19.69
N SER A 28 30.53 -16.91 -19.48
CA SER A 28 31.68 -17.42 -18.72
C SER A 28 31.94 -16.88 -17.29
N THR A 29 31.73 -17.79 -16.34
CA THR A 29 32.29 -17.81 -14.97
C THR A 29 33.81 -17.55 -14.94
N PRO A 30 34.34 -17.13 -13.78
CA PRO A 30 35.07 -18.13 -12.99
C PRO A 30 34.82 -18.08 -11.48
N SER A 31 34.67 -19.29 -10.95
CA SER A 31 34.87 -19.74 -9.58
C SER A 31 36.28 -19.51 -9.05
N THR A 32 36.45 -19.06 -7.80
CA THR A 32 37.56 -19.44 -6.90
C THR A 32 37.29 -19.01 -5.44
N PRO A 33 38.00 -19.51 -4.41
CA PRO A 33 37.51 -20.59 -3.56
C PRO A 33 37.29 -20.19 -2.09
N CYS A 34 36.49 -20.99 -1.40
CA CYS A 34 36.37 -21.01 0.05
C CYS A 34 37.69 -21.53 0.65
N ILE A 35 38.45 -20.66 1.32
CA ILE A 35 39.62 -21.07 2.11
C ILE A 35 39.16 -21.41 3.52
N ILE A 36 39.30 -22.71 3.80
CA ILE A 36 39.34 -23.31 5.13
C ILE A 36 40.69 -22.94 5.73
N ASN A 37 40.72 -22.39 6.95
CA ASN A 37 41.87 -22.65 7.82
C ASN A 37 41.42 -23.00 9.23
N ARG A 38 41.90 -24.18 9.64
CA ARG A 38 41.79 -24.78 10.97
C ARG A 38 42.93 -24.27 11.86
N HIS A 39 42.80 -24.60 13.16
CA HIS A 39 43.74 -24.43 14.28
C HIS A 39 43.55 -23.08 15.01
N ARG A 40 43.30 -23.03 16.32
CA ARG A 40 43.87 -23.84 17.41
C ARG A 40 43.03 -23.73 18.71
N CYS A 41 43.06 -24.78 19.54
CA CYS A 41 42.40 -24.90 20.84
C CYS A 41 43.14 -24.19 22.01
N ALA A 42 42.32 -23.74 22.99
CA ALA A 42 42.46 -23.79 24.47
C ALA A 42 43.48 -22.86 25.19
N PRO A 43 43.35 -22.59 26.53
CA PRO A 43 42.42 -23.15 27.54
C PRO A 43 41.70 -22.14 28.49
N LEU A 44 40.89 -22.75 29.38
CA LEU A 44 40.08 -22.22 30.50
C LEU A 44 40.84 -21.40 31.57
N ALA A 45 40.11 -20.49 32.23
CA ALA A 45 40.20 -20.28 33.69
C ALA A 45 38.98 -19.50 34.29
N THR A 46 38.23 -20.20 35.16
CA THR A 46 37.66 -19.80 36.48
C THR A 46 36.75 -18.57 36.70
N THR A 47 35.48 -18.89 37.00
CA THR A 47 34.65 -18.52 38.19
C THR A 47 34.83 -17.17 38.92
N SER A 48 33.76 -16.37 38.96
CA SER A 48 33.15 -15.88 40.22
C SER A 48 31.78 -15.20 39.98
N THR A 49 30.84 -15.42 40.90
CA THR A 49 29.42 -14.99 40.91
C THR A 49 29.24 -13.64 41.66
N PRO A 50 28.03 -13.06 41.76
CA PRO A 50 27.69 -11.72 41.29
C PRO A 50 27.71 -10.64 42.39
N GLN A 51 27.88 -9.37 41.99
CA GLN A 51 27.63 -8.24 42.88
C GLN A 51 26.57 -7.31 42.29
N HIS A 52 25.54 -7.12 43.11
CA HIS A 52 24.39 -6.24 42.96
C HIS A 52 24.88 -4.79 42.79
N THR A 53 24.74 -4.23 41.59
CA THR A 53 24.89 -2.79 41.37
C THR A 53 23.64 -2.25 40.68
N SER A 54 23.27 -1.07 41.14
CA SER A 54 22.01 -0.38 40.92
C SER A 54 21.52 -0.40 39.47
N PHE A 55 20.23 -0.70 39.35
CA PHE A 55 19.40 -0.48 38.19
C PHE A 55 19.45 1.00 37.77
N SER A 56 20.24 1.32 36.75
CA SER A 56 20.13 2.56 35.99
C SER A 56 19.70 2.17 34.59
N LEU A 57 18.42 2.32 34.28
CA LEU A 57 17.89 2.14 32.93
C LEU A 57 18.42 3.26 32.04
N ASN A 58 19.60 3.05 31.47
CA ASN A 58 20.00 3.73 30.24
C ASN A 58 18.95 3.38 29.18
N HIS A 59 18.02 4.30 28.91
CA HIS A 59 17.17 4.26 27.72
C HIS A 59 18.04 4.61 26.50
N ASN A 60 18.92 3.67 26.13
CA ASN A 60 19.54 3.66 24.82
C ASN A 60 18.54 3.04 23.85
N THR A 61 17.94 3.93 23.06
CA THR A 61 17.44 3.73 21.69
C THR A 61 17.11 2.28 21.34
N ALA A 62 15.88 1.88 21.61
CA ALA A 62 15.33 0.69 20.96
C ALA A 62 15.50 0.88 19.44
N PRO A 63 16.01 -0.11 18.69
CA PRO A 63 15.90 -0.06 17.24
C PRO A 63 14.41 0.02 16.94
N PHE A 64 14.02 0.92 16.03
CA PHE A 64 12.70 0.94 15.41
C PHE A 64 12.36 -0.50 15.02
N ALA A 65 11.59 -1.20 15.85
CA ALA A 65 11.25 -2.59 15.63
C ALA A 65 10.27 -2.58 14.47
N THR A 66 10.80 -2.81 13.27
CA THR A 66 10.10 -2.94 12.01
C THR A 66 9.13 -4.12 12.08
N MET A 67 7.96 -3.92 12.66
CA MET A 67 6.81 -4.79 12.37
C MET A 67 6.41 -4.47 10.93
N ALA A 68 6.90 -5.29 10.00
CA ALA A 68 6.42 -5.33 8.63
C ALA A 68 4.91 -5.63 8.63
N ALA A 69 4.18 -5.17 7.62
CA ALA A 69 2.78 -5.54 7.49
C ALA A 69 2.64 -7.06 7.37
N THR A 70 1.56 -7.61 7.93
CA THR A 70 1.30 -9.05 7.97
C THR A 70 -0.16 -9.33 7.60
N ASP A 71 -0.50 -10.61 7.42
CA ASP A 71 -1.90 -11.02 7.29
C ASP A 71 -2.79 -10.56 8.46
N VAL A 72 -2.21 -10.36 9.65
CA VAL A 72 -2.94 -9.84 10.82
C VAL A 72 -3.33 -8.37 10.62
N THR A 73 -2.42 -7.53 10.11
CA THR A 73 -2.75 -6.12 9.85
C THR A 73 -3.69 -5.99 8.67
N LEU A 74 -3.52 -6.83 7.63
CA LEU A 74 -4.46 -6.91 6.49
C LEU A 74 -5.87 -7.30 6.95
N ARG A 75 -5.98 -8.35 7.76
CA ARG A 75 -7.26 -8.78 8.35
C ARG A 75 -7.88 -7.66 9.18
N THR A 76 -7.10 -6.99 10.02
CA THR A 76 -7.59 -5.90 10.87
C THR A 76 -8.09 -4.71 10.04
N PHE A 77 -7.41 -4.37 8.94
CA PHE A 77 -7.87 -3.36 8.00
C PHE A 77 -9.24 -3.70 7.40
N PHE A 78 -9.44 -4.95 6.96
CA PHE A 78 -10.71 -5.35 6.37
C PHE A 78 -11.85 -5.61 7.37
N GLN A 79 -11.63 -5.50 8.68
CA GLN A 79 -12.70 -5.58 9.68
C GLN A 79 -13.63 -4.36 9.71
N SER A 80 -13.17 -3.19 9.22
CA SER A 80 -14.02 -1.99 9.18
C SER A 80 -15.26 -2.21 8.29
N PRO A 81 -16.45 -1.69 8.67
CA PRO A 81 -17.63 -1.75 7.81
C PRO A 81 -17.55 -0.78 6.62
N ASN A 82 -16.83 0.33 6.74
CA ASN A 82 -16.70 1.35 5.69
C ASN A 82 -15.25 1.52 5.25
N TYR A 83 -15.07 2.04 4.04
CA TYR A 83 -13.77 2.33 3.46
C TYR A 83 -13.72 3.71 2.82
N ALA A 84 -12.51 4.25 2.69
CA ALA A 84 -12.27 5.47 1.92
C ALA A 84 -11.04 5.32 1.04
N VAL A 85 -11.02 6.03 -0.10
CA VAL A 85 -9.92 5.99 -1.06
C VAL A 85 -9.39 7.41 -1.27
N VAL A 86 -8.27 7.72 -0.61
CA VAL A 86 -7.53 8.97 -0.80
C VAL A 86 -6.70 8.89 -2.08
N GLY A 87 -6.96 9.82 -3.00
CA GLY A 87 -6.36 9.78 -4.34
C GLY A 87 -7.22 9.05 -5.37
N ALA A 88 -8.52 8.90 -5.11
CA ALA A 88 -9.48 8.40 -6.10
C ALA A 88 -9.44 9.28 -7.37
N SER A 89 -9.68 8.70 -8.55
CA SER A 89 -9.60 9.42 -9.82
C SER A 89 -10.65 8.93 -10.80
N ALA A 90 -11.14 9.81 -11.67
CA ALA A 90 -11.96 9.45 -12.83
C ALA A 90 -11.15 8.92 -14.02
N ASN A 91 -9.82 9.04 -14.00
CA ASN A 91 -8.98 8.49 -15.06
C ASN A 91 -8.73 6.99 -14.81
N GLN A 92 -9.27 6.15 -15.71
CA GLN A 92 -9.22 4.68 -15.63
C GLN A 92 -7.80 4.09 -15.66
N GLU A 93 -6.83 4.81 -16.22
CA GLU A 93 -5.43 4.36 -16.27
C GLU A 93 -4.78 4.44 -14.88
N LYS A 94 -5.24 5.36 -14.03
CA LYS A 94 -4.66 5.61 -12.70
C LYS A 94 -5.08 4.55 -11.69
N TYR A 95 -4.14 4.20 -10.80
CA TYR A 95 -4.42 3.28 -9.70
C TYR A 95 -5.54 3.75 -8.77
N GLY A 96 -5.70 5.06 -8.60
CA GLY A 96 -6.80 5.62 -7.81
C GLY A 96 -8.19 5.23 -8.35
N TYR A 97 -8.34 5.08 -9.66
CA TYR A 97 -9.56 4.54 -10.27
C TYR A 97 -9.67 3.03 -10.04
N LYS A 98 -8.61 2.29 -10.34
CA LYS A 98 -8.58 0.82 -10.24
C LYS A 98 -8.89 0.32 -8.82
N VAL A 99 -8.28 0.96 -7.81
CA VAL A 99 -8.53 0.63 -6.39
C VAL A 99 -9.95 1.02 -5.98
N PHE A 100 -10.43 2.20 -6.37
CA PHE A 100 -11.81 2.61 -6.06
C PHE A 100 -12.84 1.65 -6.67
N LYS A 101 -12.69 1.32 -7.96
CA LYS A 101 -13.52 0.33 -8.63
C LYS A 101 -13.43 -1.05 -7.97
N TRP A 102 -12.24 -1.48 -7.54
CA TRP A 102 -12.09 -2.75 -6.82
C TRP A 102 -13.00 -2.80 -5.58
N TYR A 103 -13.06 -1.74 -4.76
CA TYR A 103 -13.98 -1.73 -3.61
C TYR A 103 -15.46 -1.84 -4.04
N LEU A 104 -15.86 -1.16 -5.11
CA LEU A 104 -17.21 -1.23 -5.66
C LEU A 104 -17.55 -2.63 -6.17
N ASP A 105 -16.65 -3.27 -6.92
CA ASP A 105 -16.82 -4.62 -7.47
C ASP A 105 -17.01 -5.69 -6.37
N HIS A 106 -16.51 -5.41 -5.17
CA HIS A 106 -16.64 -6.29 -3.99
C HIS A 106 -17.80 -5.89 -3.07
N ASN A 107 -18.68 -4.97 -3.51
CA ASN A 107 -19.82 -4.48 -2.74
C ASN A 107 -19.42 -3.89 -1.37
N LEU A 108 -18.23 -3.29 -1.29
CA LEU A 108 -17.73 -2.66 -0.06
C LEU A 108 -18.13 -1.17 -0.05
N PRO A 109 -18.76 -0.67 1.02
CA PRO A 109 -19.09 0.76 1.14
C PRO A 109 -17.81 1.60 1.10
N VAL A 110 -17.66 2.43 0.06
CA VAL A 110 -16.43 3.19 -0.18
C VAL A 110 -16.72 4.65 -0.54
N THR A 111 -16.03 5.57 0.16
CA THR A 111 -16.07 7.00 -0.14
C THR A 111 -14.82 7.41 -0.93
N PRO A 112 -14.96 7.89 -2.18
CA PRO A 112 -13.82 8.41 -2.93
C PRO A 112 -13.46 9.83 -2.47
N ILE A 113 -12.15 10.08 -2.27
CA ILE A 113 -11.62 11.37 -1.82
C ILE A 113 -10.70 11.95 -2.90
N ASN A 114 -11.08 13.12 -3.42
CA ASN A 114 -10.31 13.86 -4.41
C ASN A 114 -10.57 15.38 -4.29
N PRO A 115 -9.52 16.23 -4.17
CA PRO A 115 -9.67 17.68 -4.01
C PRO A 115 -10.46 18.39 -5.11
N SER A 116 -10.58 17.81 -6.30
CA SER A 116 -11.37 18.38 -7.40
C SER A 116 -12.87 18.38 -7.13
N GLY A 117 -13.37 17.52 -6.23
CA GLY A 117 -14.80 17.36 -5.92
C GLY A 117 -15.65 16.87 -7.09
N LYS A 118 -15.04 16.52 -8.23
CA LYS A 118 -15.77 16.06 -9.41
C LYS A 118 -16.22 14.60 -9.21
N PRO A 119 -17.48 14.26 -9.56
CA PRO A 119 -17.94 12.88 -9.53
C PRO A 119 -17.02 11.94 -10.34
N ILE A 120 -16.92 10.70 -9.89
CA ILE A 120 -16.16 9.65 -10.58
C ILE A 120 -17.15 8.69 -11.23
N PRO A 121 -17.19 8.60 -12.58
CA PRO A 121 -18.02 7.64 -13.28
C PRO A 121 -17.41 6.24 -13.24
N VAL A 122 -18.15 5.26 -12.75
CA VAL A 122 -17.79 3.83 -12.78
C VAL A 122 -18.97 3.04 -13.33
N ASP A 123 -18.74 2.21 -14.34
CA ASP A 123 -19.75 1.33 -14.94
C ASP A 123 -21.09 2.01 -15.34
N GLY A 124 -21.03 3.30 -15.66
CA GLY A 124 -22.20 4.11 -16.07
C GLY A 124 -22.89 4.87 -14.94
N GLU A 125 -22.40 4.77 -13.70
CA GLU A 125 -22.92 5.49 -12.53
C GLU A 125 -21.93 6.53 -12.02
N ASP A 126 -22.42 7.72 -11.66
CA ASP A 126 -21.62 8.78 -11.05
C ASP A 126 -21.56 8.61 -9.53
N HIS A 127 -20.35 8.49 -8.99
CA HIS A 127 -20.11 8.41 -7.55
C HIS A 127 -19.73 9.78 -6.98
N ALA A 128 -20.44 10.20 -5.92
CA ALA A 128 -20.16 11.44 -5.20
C ALA A 128 -18.78 11.39 -4.54
N VAL A 129 -18.01 12.46 -4.73
CA VAL A 129 -16.65 12.62 -4.22
C VAL A 129 -16.63 13.66 -3.14
N VAL A 130 -15.94 13.36 -2.05
CA VAL A 130 -15.62 14.34 -1.00
C VAL A 130 -14.23 14.91 -1.23
N THR A 131 -14.00 16.14 -0.76
CA THR A 131 -12.73 16.83 -1.05
C THR A 131 -11.64 16.52 -0.03
N SER A 132 -12.02 16.07 1.16
CA SER A 132 -11.11 15.79 2.28
C SER A 132 -11.63 14.67 3.19
N LEU A 133 -10.77 14.19 4.09
CA LEU A 133 -11.14 13.16 5.08
C LEU A 133 -12.17 13.67 6.10
N LYS A 134 -12.24 14.98 6.35
CA LYS A 134 -13.22 15.62 7.26
C LYS A 134 -14.67 15.40 6.87
N GLU A 135 -14.94 15.13 5.61
CA GLU A 135 -16.29 14.93 5.08
C GLU A 135 -16.74 13.46 5.15
N VAL A 136 -15.83 12.54 5.52
CA VAL A 136 -16.16 11.12 5.68
C VAL A 136 -16.96 10.90 6.96
N GLN A 137 -18.09 10.22 6.84
CA GLN A 137 -18.94 9.87 7.97
C GLN A 137 -18.35 8.68 8.74
N LYS A 138 -18.48 8.68 10.08
CA LYS A 138 -18.05 7.60 10.97
C LYS A 138 -16.57 7.20 10.76
N PRO A 139 -15.62 8.13 10.92
CA PRO A 139 -14.19 7.86 10.72
C PRO A 139 -13.69 6.69 11.58
N GLU A 140 -14.21 6.52 12.79
CA GLU A 140 -13.87 5.43 13.71
C GLU A 140 -14.28 4.02 13.20
N GLN A 141 -15.17 3.97 12.21
CA GLN A 141 -15.63 2.75 11.55
C GLN A 141 -15.11 2.62 10.11
N THR A 142 -14.15 3.46 9.70
CA THR A 142 -13.70 3.57 8.32
C THR A 142 -12.21 3.25 8.17
N SER A 143 -11.85 2.33 7.28
CA SER A 143 -10.46 2.06 6.94
C SER A 143 -10.06 2.76 5.64
N VAL A 144 -8.85 3.33 5.57
CA VAL A 144 -8.48 4.26 4.47
C VAL A 144 -7.36 3.69 3.60
N SER A 145 -7.59 3.63 2.29
CA SER A 145 -6.56 3.34 1.29
C SER A 145 -5.95 4.65 0.76
N PHE A 146 -4.63 4.73 0.71
CA PHE A 146 -3.89 5.88 0.18
C PHE A 146 -3.23 5.53 -1.15
N ILE A 147 -3.49 6.35 -2.18
CA ILE A 147 -2.98 6.23 -3.56
C ILE A 147 -2.35 7.58 -4.00
N THR A 148 -1.80 8.35 -3.07
CA THR A 148 -1.19 9.67 -3.34
C THR A 148 0.33 9.64 -3.16
N PRO A 149 1.08 10.60 -3.73
CA PRO A 149 2.52 10.70 -3.51
C PRO A 149 2.87 10.92 -2.03
N PRO A 150 4.07 10.51 -1.56
CA PRO A 150 4.41 10.47 -0.13
C PRO A 150 4.15 11.76 0.66
N ALA A 151 4.45 12.93 0.08
CA ALA A 151 4.22 14.21 0.75
C ALA A 151 2.72 14.47 1.04
N VAL A 152 1.85 14.10 0.09
CA VAL A 152 0.40 14.20 0.24
C VAL A 152 -0.11 13.14 1.21
N THR A 153 0.39 11.89 1.09
CA THR A 153 0.06 10.80 2.02
C THR A 153 0.34 11.21 3.47
N LEU A 154 1.51 11.79 3.75
CA LEU A 154 1.86 12.20 5.11
C LEU A 154 0.90 13.25 5.67
N ALA A 155 0.52 14.25 4.86
CA ALA A 155 -0.43 15.27 5.27
C ALA A 155 -1.81 14.67 5.57
N SER A 156 -2.30 13.80 4.69
CA SER A 156 -3.59 13.13 4.89
C SER A 156 -3.57 12.10 6.02
N LEU A 157 -2.43 11.47 6.33
CA LEU A 157 -2.30 10.59 7.51
C LEU A 157 -2.40 11.38 8.82
N LYS A 158 -1.85 12.60 8.88
CA LYS A 158 -2.01 13.48 10.05
C LYS A 158 -3.48 13.81 10.28
N GLU A 159 -4.19 14.18 9.22
CA GLU A 159 -5.63 14.41 9.26
C GLU A 159 -6.42 13.15 9.65
N ALA A 160 -6.10 11.99 9.07
CA ALA A 160 -6.75 10.72 9.41
C ALA A 160 -6.55 10.35 10.89
N LYS A 161 -5.36 10.60 11.45
CA LYS A 161 -5.09 10.40 12.87
C LYS A 161 -5.98 11.31 13.72
N GLU A 162 -6.03 12.61 13.40
CA GLU A 162 -6.83 13.60 14.14
C GLU A 162 -8.32 13.26 14.15
N LEU A 163 -8.82 12.70 13.04
CA LEU A 163 -10.22 12.30 12.89
C LEU A 163 -10.55 10.93 13.47
N GLY A 164 -9.55 10.15 13.90
CA GLY A 164 -9.76 8.87 14.57
C GLY A 164 -9.99 7.67 13.63
N PHE A 165 -9.47 7.71 12.41
CA PHE A 165 -9.49 6.54 11.53
C PHE A 165 -8.63 5.41 12.11
N PRO A 166 -9.14 4.18 12.25
CA PRO A 166 -8.43 3.09 12.94
C PRO A 166 -7.28 2.50 12.13
N SER A 167 -7.43 2.38 10.81
CA SER A 167 -6.53 1.58 9.99
C SER A 167 -6.27 2.20 8.62
N VAL A 168 -5.07 2.01 8.11
CA VAL A 168 -4.61 2.57 6.84
C VAL A 168 -3.92 1.53 5.97
N PHE A 169 -4.11 1.63 4.66
CA PHE A 169 -3.42 0.82 3.65
C PHE A 169 -2.71 1.76 2.68
N LEU A 170 -1.38 1.76 2.73
CA LEU A 170 -0.53 2.56 1.86
C LEU A 170 -0.11 1.70 0.66
N GLN A 171 -0.57 2.05 -0.54
CA GLN A 171 -0.18 1.32 -1.75
C GLN A 171 1.31 1.52 -2.09
N PRO A 172 1.90 0.63 -2.90
CA PRO A 172 3.26 0.81 -3.38
C PRO A 172 3.45 2.19 -4.02
N GLY A 173 4.57 2.85 -3.71
CA GLY A 173 4.88 4.19 -4.19
C GLY A 173 4.23 5.36 -3.43
N THR A 174 3.38 5.10 -2.41
CA THR A 174 2.70 6.16 -1.66
C THR A 174 3.38 6.55 -0.35
N PHE A 175 4.51 5.93 -0.04
CA PHE A 175 5.22 6.10 1.23
C PHE A 175 6.73 6.21 1.04
N ASN A 176 7.36 6.86 2.02
CA ASN A 176 8.80 6.84 2.27
C ASN A 176 9.01 6.48 3.76
N ASN A 177 10.25 6.55 4.26
CA ASN A 177 10.55 6.21 5.66
C ASN A 177 9.77 7.06 6.67
N GLU A 178 9.57 8.35 6.39
CA GLU A 178 8.82 9.26 7.27
C GLU A 178 7.34 8.87 7.33
N VAL A 179 6.72 8.59 6.18
CA VAL A 179 5.33 8.14 6.09
C VAL A 179 5.13 6.82 6.84
N LEU A 180 6.03 5.86 6.65
CA LEU A 180 5.95 4.56 7.31
C LEU A 180 6.10 4.69 8.83
N ALA A 181 7.05 5.50 9.30
CA ALA A 181 7.22 5.75 10.73
C ALA A 181 5.97 6.39 11.34
N PHE A 182 5.47 7.46 10.71
CA PHE A 182 4.25 8.13 11.17
C PHE A 182 3.06 7.17 11.19
N ALA A 183 2.83 6.37 10.15
CA ALA A 183 1.69 5.47 10.13
C ALA A 183 1.77 4.42 11.27
N LYS A 184 2.95 3.83 11.48
CA LYS A 184 3.16 2.77 12.49
C LYS A 184 2.89 3.26 13.92
N ASP A 185 3.26 4.50 14.21
CA ASP A 185 3.10 5.06 15.56
C ASP A 185 1.67 5.49 15.88
N ASN A 186 0.80 5.60 14.88
CA ASN A 186 -0.47 6.34 15.02
C ASN A 186 -1.73 5.56 14.64
N PHE A 187 -1.63 4.40 13.99
CA PHE A 187 -2.78 3.61 13.55
C PHE A 187 -2.78 2.21 14.14
N ARG A 188 -3.97 1.68 14.41
CA ARG A 188 -4.16 0.33 14.95
C ARG A 188 -3.67 -0.74 13.96
N ALA A 189 -3.91 -0.52 12.67
CA ALA A 189 -3.38 -1.38 11.62
C ALA A 189 -2.83 -0.54 10.47
N VAL A 190 -1.63 -0.91 10.03
CA VAL A 190 -0.95 -0.35 8.86
C VAL A 190 -0.63 -1.50 7.93
N VAL A 191 -1.12 -1.41 6.70
CA VAL A 191 -0.76 -2.32 5.61
C VAL A 191 0.11 -1.51 4.64
N ALA A 192 1.42 -1.78 4.62
CA ALA A 192 2.40 -1.04 3.84
C ALA A 192 3.76 -1.77 3.82
N GLY A 193 4.66 -1.34 2.94
CA GLY A 193 6.04 -1.82 2.89
C GLY A 193 6.20 -3.18 2.22
N ASP A 194 7.37 -3.77 2.43
CA ASP A 194 7.74 -5.06 1.85
C ASP A 194 6.83 -6.21 2.33
N GLY A 195 6.66 -7.21 1.48
CA GLY A 195 5.76 -8.33 1.69
C GLY A 195 4.58 -8.30 0.70
N GLY A 196 3.45 -8.85 1.11
CA GLY A 196 2.35 -9.11 0.18
C GLY A 196 2.71 -10.20 -0.83
N TRP A 197 1.79 -10.48 -1.74
CA TRP A 197 2.04 -11.41 -2.85
C TRP A 197 2.55 -10.70 -4.11
N GLY A 198 2.55 -9.37 -4.11
CA GLY A 198 3.14 -8.56 -5.18
C GLY A 198 4.66 -8.41 -5.03
N GLY A 199 5.33 -8.10 -6.14
CA GLY A 199 6.78 -7.83 -6.13
C GLY A 199 7.18 -6.47 -5.54
N GLU A 200 6.21 -5.57 -5.32
CA GLU A 200 6.43 -4.16 -4.91
C GLU A 200 5.84 -3.84 -3.52
N GLY A 201 5.44 -4.87 -2.76
CA GLY A 201 4.77 -4.72 -1.47
C GLY A 201 3.28 -5.04 -1.52
N TRP A 202 2.60 -4.76 -0.40
CA TRP A 202 1.17 -5.02 -0.23
C TRP A 202 0.31 -4.16 -1.16
N CYS A 203 -0.61 -4.78 -1.90
CA CYS A 203 -1.48 -4.09 -2.86
C CYS A 203 -2.93 -4.54 -2.71
N VAL A 204 -3.90 -3.61 -2.71
CA VAL A 204 -5.33 -3.98 -2.62
C VAL A 204 -5.74 -4.88 -3.79
N LEU A 205 -5.23 -4.59 -4.98
CA LEU A 205 -5.55 -5.34 -6.21
C LEU A 205 -4.93 -6.74 -6.25
N VAL A 206 -3.99 -7.05 -5.35
CA VAL A 206 -3.28 -8.35 -5.29
C VAL A 206 -3.66 -9.12 -4.04
N ASP A 207 -3.63 -8.44 -2.89
CA ASP A 207 -3.81 -9.04 -1.56
C ASP A 207 -5.22 -8.85 -1.00
N GLY A 208 -6.04 -7.96 -1.58
CA GLY A 208 -7.35 -7.58 -1.04
C GLY A 208 -8.29 -8.77 -0.88
N GLU A 209 -8.35 -9.65 -1.88
CA GLU A 209 -9.17 -10.87 -1.88
C GLU A 209 -8.84 -11.80 -0.69
N ARG A 210 -7.55 -11.98 -0.41
CA ARG A 210 -7.08 -12.74 0.75
C ARG A 210 -7.53 -12.08 2.05
N GLY A 211 -7.45 -10.75 2.11
CA GLY A 211 -7.92 -9.97 3.24
C GLY A 211 -9.42 -10.11 3.49
N LEU A 212 -10.25 -10.06 2.44
CA LEU A 212 -11.70 -10.23 2.52
C LEU A 212 -12.10 -11.63 2.98
N LYS A 213 -11.48 -12.67 2.41
CA LYS A 213 -11.69 -14.08 2.84
C LYS A 213 -11.38 -14.25 4.33
N ALA A 214 -10.31 -13.63 4.83
CA ALA A 214 -9.90 -13.72 6.23
C ALA A 214 -10.87 -13.06 7.22
N VAL A 215 -11.80 -12.24 6.74
CA VAL A 215 -12.87 -11.61 7.55
C VAL A 215 -14.29 -12.08 7.15
N GLY A 216 -14.42 -13.08 6.27
CA GLY A 216 -15.70 -13.62 5.83
C GLY A 216 -16.55 -12.66 4.99
N LYS A 217 -15.89 -11.77 4.22
CA LYS A 217 -16.55 -10.82 3.30
C LYS A 217 -16.55 -11.26 1.83
N LEU A 218 -15.92 -12.39 1.54
CA LEU A 218 -15.87 -13.08 0.25
C LEU A 218 -15.90 -14.58 0.49
#